data_AF-A0A3A9KP70-F1
#
_entry.id   AF-A0A3A9KP70-F1
#
_cell.length_a   1.000
_cell.length_b   1.000
_cell.length_c   1.000
_cell.angle_alpha   90.00
_cell.angle_beta   90.00
_cell.angle_gamma   90.00
#
_symmetry.space_group_name_H-M   'P 1'
#
loop_
_entity.id
_entity.type
_entity.pdbx_description
1 polymer ?
#
loop_
_entity_poly.entity_id
_entity_poly.type
_entity_poly.pdbx_seq_one_letter_code
_entity_poly.pdbx_strand_id
1 'polypeptide(L)' 'MQITYLKDAPLGAVGETHDVPEPQARILIILGIAKPATSQSKADKPKRKTKTTTENSELDLS' A
#
# COMPACT_ATOMS: atom_id res chain seq x y z
N MET A 1 -0.06 4.13 5.67
CA MET A 1 -1.04 3.53 6.58
C MET A 1 -1.29 2.12 6.14
N GLN A 2 -1.21 1.15 7.06
CA GLN A 2 -1.50 -0.24 6.73
C GLN A 2 -3.00 -0.50 6.69
N ILE A 3 -3.46 -1.07 5.59
CA ILE A 3 -4.84 -1.51 5.39
C ILE A 3 -4.86 -2.97 4.95
N THR A 4 -5.89 -3.70 5.36
CA THR A 4 -6.16 -5.06 4.87
C THR A 4 -7.32 -4.99 3.88
N TYR A 5 -7.11 -5.48 2.67
CA TYR A 5 -8.16 -5.52 1.65
C TYR A 5 -9.25 -6.51 2.04
N LEU A 6 -10.50 -6.09 1.91
CA LEU A 6 -11.70 -6.90 2.10
C LEU A 6 -12.28 -7.36 0.76
N LYS A 7 -11.91 -6.68 -0.33
CA LYS A 7 -12.31 -6.94 -1.71
C LYS A 7 -11.08 -6.90 -2.60
N ASP A 8 -11.11 -7.60 -3.73
CA ASP A 8 -10.06 -7.51 -4.72
C ASP A 8 -9.97 -6.07 -5.24
N ALA A 9 -8.77 -5.52 -5.21
CA ALA A 9 -8.45 -4.19 -5.68
C ALA A 9 -7.25 -4.26 -6.63
N PRO A 10 -7.07 -3.28 -7.52
CA PRO A 10 -5.89 -3.21 -8.39
C PRO A 10 -4.55 -3.24 -7.63
N LEU A 11 -4.60 -2.87 -6.35
CA LEU A 11 -3.46 -2.68 -5.45
C LEU A 11 -3.28 -3.85 -4.47
N GLY A 12 -4.15 -4.86 -4.47
CA GLY A 12 -4.02 -6.02 -3.58
C GLY A 12 -5.24 -6.94 -3.59
N ALA A 13 -5.00 -8.20 -3.24
CA ALA A 13 -6.05 -9.22 -3.16
C ALA A 13 -6.76 -9.22 -1.79
N VAL A 14 -7.95 -9.80 -1.71
CA VAL A 14 -8.67 -9.96 -0.43
C VAL A 14 -7.79 -10.63 0.63
N GLY A 15 -7.72 -10.02 1.81
CA GLY A 15 -6.94 -10.50 2.95
C GLY A 15 -5.49 -10.03 2.96
N GLU A 16 -4.98 -9.48 1.86
CA GLU A 16 -3.64 -8.90 1.85
C GLU A 16 -3.59 -7.59 2.61
N THR A 17 -2.46 -7.36 3.30
CA THR A 17 -2.19 -6.11 3.99
C THR A 17 -1.12 -5.33 3.25
N HIS A 18 -1.44 -4.09 2.90
CA HIS A 18 -0.53 -3.19 2.18
C HIS A 18 -0.39 -1.85 2.92
N ASP A 19 0.76 -1.22 2.77
CA ASP A 19 1.00 0.14 3.23
C ASP A 19 0.69 1.12 2.10
N VAL A 20 -0.38 1.90 2.26
CA VAL A 20 -0.83 2.88 1.26
C VAL A 20 -0.85 4.29 1.86
N PRO A 21 -0.74 5.36 1.05
CA PRO A 21 -0.88 6.73 1.53
C PRO A 21 -2.17 6.94 2.32
N GLU A 22 -2.10 7.69 3.41
CA GLU A 22 -3.26 7.88 4.31
C GLU A 22 -4.53 8.42 3.61
N PRO A 23 -4.45 9.41 2.71
CA PRO A 23 -5.64 9.86 1.97
C PRO A 23 -6.29 8.73 1.16
N GLN A 24 -5.48 7.88 0.54
CA GLN A 24 -5.94 6.73 -0.23
C GLN A 24 -6.52 5.63 0.66
N ALA A 25 -5.86 5.33 1.79
CA ALA A 25 -6.36 4.40 2.79
C ALA A 25 -7.77 4.80 3.25
N ARG A 26 -7.97 6.09 3.59
CA ARG A 26 -9.25 6.61 4.02
C ARG A 26 -10.34 6.39 2.96
N ILE A 27 -10.05 6.65 1.69
CA ILE A 27 -10.99 6.39 0.59
C ILE A 27 -11.34 4.90 0.53
N LEU A 28 -10.35 4.01 0.55
CA LEU A 28 -10.57 2.55 0.48
C LEU A 28 -11.38 2.02 1.67
N ILE A 29 -11.19 2.61 2.85
CA ILE A 29 -11.94 2.27 4.06
C ILE A 29 -13.39 2.77 3.96
N ILE A 30 -13.61 4.01 3.53
CA ILE A 30 -14.96 4.59 3.34
C ILE A 30 -15.75 3.80 2.30
N LEU A 31 -15.09 3.35 1.23
CA LEU A 31 -15.70 2.52 0.19
C LEU A 31 -15.97 1.07 0.64
N GLY A 32 -15.52 0.68 1.83
CA GLY A 32 -15.64 -0.70 2.32
C GLY A 32 -14.85 -1.71 1.49
N ILE A 33 -13.80 -1.25 0.80
CA ILE A 33 -12.88 -2.09 0.02
C ILE A 33 -11.78 -2.64 0.92
N ALA A 34 -11.39 -1.87 1.94
CA ALA A 34 -10.37 -2.26 2.89
C ALA A 34 -10.77 -1.89 4.32
N LYS A 35 -10.06 -2.44 5.30
CA LYS A 35 -10.13 -2.04 6.71
C LYS A 35 -8.76 -1.58 7.19
N PRO A 36 -8.67 -0.74 8.22
CA PRO A 36 -7.40 -0.51 8.90
C PRO A 36 -6.83 -1.85 9.32
N ALA A 37 -5.56 -2.11 8.98
CA ALA A 37 -4.88 -3.24 9.58
C ALA A 37 -4.79 -2.91 11.07
N THR A 38 -5.50 -3.67 11.91
CA THR A 38 -5.38 -3.52 13.36
C THR A 38 -3.95 -3.89 13.68
N SER A 39 -3.11 -2.89 13.92
CA SER A 39 -1.85 -3.08 14.60
C SER A 39 -2.20 -3.87 15.85
N GLN A 40 -1.86 -5.16 15.91
CA GLN A 40 -1.53 -5.73 17.20
C GLN A 40 -0.42 -4.82 17.70
N SER A 41 -0.78 -3.92 18.63
CA SER A 41 0.15 -3.15 19.43
C SER A 41 0.99 -4.13 20.24
N LYS A 42 1.95 -4.75 19.57
CA LYS A 42 3.18 -5.24 20.14
C LYS A 42 4.24 -4.78 19.17
N ALA A 43 5.06 -3.89 19.70
CA ALA A 43 6.27 -3.35 19.11
C ALA A 43 6.97 -4.35 18.19
N ASP A 44 7.51 -3.87 17.07
CA ASP A 44 8.94 -3.92 16.79
C ASP A 44 9.21 -3.51 15.33
N LYS A 45 9.88 -2.35 15.19
CA LYS A 45 10.72 -1.91 14.05
C LYS A 45 10.05 -1.49 12.72
N PRO A 46 10.40 -0.29 12.20
CA PRO A 46 10.25 0.00 10.78
C PRO A 46 11.33 -0.77 10.01
N LYS A 47 10.91 -1.75 9.21
CA LYS A 47 11.73 -2.43 8.20
C LYS A 47 10.76 -2.74 7.06
N ARG A 48 10.97 -2.39 5.80
CA ARG A 48 12.22 -2.06 5.11
C ARG A 48 11.86 -1.62 3.69
N LYS A 49 12.30 -0.42 3.32
CA LYS A 49 12.82 0.01 2.02
C LYS A 49 12.12 -0.54 0.76
N THR A 50 11.36 0.33 0.09
CA THR A 50 11.47 0.41 -1.38
C THR A 50 12.27 1.67 -1.68
N LYS A 51 13.50 1.46 -2.14
CA LYS A 51 14.40 2.49 -2.65
C LYS A 51 13.67 3.36 -3.68
N THR A 52 13.70 4.67 -3.49
CA THR A 52 13.83 5.60 -4.62
C THR A 52 15.27 5.49 -5.18
N THR A 53 15.44 5.89 -6.45
CA THR A 53 16.63 5.90 -7.35
C THR A 53 16.83 4.58 -8.13
N THR A 54 16.86 4.52 -9.47
CA THR A 54 17.60 5.37 -10.45
C THR A 54 17.12 5.16 -11.91
N GLU A 55 16.85 6.28 -12.59
CA GLU A 55 17.10 6.70 -14.00
C GLU A 55 16.86 5.87 -15.28
N ASN A 56 16.40 6.65 -16.29
CA ASN A 56 16.68 6.64 -17.73
C ASN A 56 16.19 5.49 -18.62
N SER A 57 15.17 5.81 -19.43
CA SER A 57 15.20 5.50 -20.86
C SER A 57 14.45 6.59 -21.60
N GLU A 58 15.15 7.70 -21.88
CA GLU A 58 14.95 8.40 -23.15
C GLU A 58 15.20 7.36 -24.24
N LEU A 59 14.13 6.77 -24.77
CA LEU A 59 14.20 5.99 -25.99
C LEU A 59 13.86 6.95 -27.13
N ASP A 60 14.88 7.73 -27.52
CA ASP A 60 14.92 8.38 -28.83
C ASP A 60 14.96 7.25 -29.87
N LEU A 61 13.86 7.11 -30.60
CA LEU A 61 13.77 6.30 -31.80
C LEU A 61 13.17 7.16 -32.92
N SER A 62 14.11 7.72 -33.70
CA SER A 62 14.00 8.13 -35.11
C SER A 62 13.38 9.49 -35.44
#